data_AF-A0A101WSV1-F1
#
_entry.id   AF-A0A101WSV1-F1
#
_cell.length_a   1.000
_cell.length_b   1.000
_cell.length_c   1.000
_cell.angle_alpha   90.00
_cell.angle_beta   90.00
_cell.angle_gamma   90.00
#
_symmetry.space_group_name_H-M   'P 1'
#
loop_
_entity.id
_entity.type
_entity.pdbx_description
1 polymer ?
#
loop_
_entity_poly.entity_id
_entity_poly.type
_entity_poly.pdbx_seq_one_letter_code
_entity_poly.pdbx_strand_id
1 'polypeptide(L)'
;MPNYVRRYCDNLDEFKWHWFYYQMKEPMEFLADTEYLFYVLKWILKYDFDDLGYAVYFQTIMDPEMWSEPLIKDEWWTILDKRYQERFHNDISEMHHD
;
A
#
# COMPACT_ATOMS: atom_id res chain seq x y z
N MET A 1 -7.16 -16.82 2.32
CA MET A 1 -7.48 -15.46 2.83
C MET A 1 -7.42 -15.46 4.35
N PRO A 2 -6.59 -14.60 4.97
CA PRO A 2 -6.41 -14.58 6.43
C PRO A 2 -7.66 -14.11 7.21
N ASN A 3 -7.86 -14.63 8.42
CA ASN A 3 -9.04 -14.31 9.26
C ASN A 3 -9.19 -12.82 9.59
N TYR A 4 -8.09 -12.06 9.66
CA TYR A 4 -8.15 -10.62 9.93
C TYR A 4 -8.74 -9.83 8.75
N VAL A 5 -8.45 -10.22 7.51
CA VAL A 5 -9.03 -9.61 6.30
C VAL A 5 -10.54 -9.81 6.29
N ARG A 6 -10.97 -11.04 6.58
CA ARG A 6 -12.39 -11.37 6.68
C ARG A 6 -13.09 -10.52 7.74
N ARG A 7 -12.52 -10.42 8.94
CA ARG A 7 -13.07 -9.58 10.02
C ARG A 7 -13.10 -8.10 9.67
N TYR A 8 -12.11 -7.59 8.94
CA TYR A 8 -12.13 -6.21 8.46
C TYR A 8 -13.31 -6.00 7.51
N CYS A 9 -13.41 -6.84 6.49
CA CYS A 9 -14.48 -6.83 5.49
C CYS A 9 -15.88 -6.98 6.09
N ASP A 10 -16.06 -7.88 7.07
CA ASP A 10 -17.35 -8.10 7.75
C ASP A 10 -17.83 -6.86 8.54
N ASN A 11 -16.93 -5.92 8.87
CA ASN A 11 -17.23 -4.68 9.59
C ASN A 11 -17.37 -3.45 8.68
N LEU A 12 -17.20 -3.59 7.36
CA LEU A 12 -17.36 -2.48 6.42
C LEU A 12 -18.84 -2.26 6.10
N ASP A 13 -19.29 -1.01 6.22
CA ASP A 13 -20.55 -0.57 5.62
C ASP A 13 -20.38 -0.39 4.10
N GLU A 14 -21.48 -0.15 3.38
CA GLU A 14 -21.49 -0.03 1.91
C GLU A 14 -20.52 1.05 1.39
N PHE A 15 -20.42 2.19 2.10
CA PHE A 15 -19.51 3.27 1.71
C PHE A 15 -18.04 2.86 1.88
N LYS A 16 -17.71 2.25 3.01
CA LYS A 16 -16.35 1.75 3.29
C LYS A 16 -15.96 0.60 2.38
N TRP A 17 -16.91 -0.24 1.98
CA TRP A 17 -16.70 -1.28 0.98
C TRP A 17 -16.29 -0.70 -0.37
N HIS A 18 -17.03 0.33 -0.82
CA HIS A 18 -16.76 0.99 -2.09
C HIS A 18 -15.40 1.69 -2.08
N TRP A 19 -15.07 2.38 -0.98
CA TRP A 19 -13.76 2.97 -0.75
C TRP A 19 -12.65 1.91 -0.79
N PHE A 20 -12.78 0.82 -0.04
CA PHE A 20 -11.78 -0.25 0.03
C PHE A 20 -11.55 -0.90 -1.33
N TYR A 21 -12.62 -1.13 -2.10
CA TYR A 21 -12.52 -1.64 -3.46
C TYR A 21 -11.66 -0.73 -4.36
N TYR A 22 -11.87 0.59 -4.31
CA TYR A 22 -11.06 1.52 -5.10
C TYR A 22 -9.61 1.58 -4.66
N GLN A 23 -9.35 1.45 -3.35
CA GLN A 23 -8.00 1.38 -2.82
C GLN A 23 -7.25 0.13 -3.30
N MET A 24 -7.94 -1.00 -3.45
CA MET A 24 -7.35 -2.27 -3.87
C MET A 24 -7.13 -2.36 -5.39
N LYS A 25 -7.95 -1.67 -6.19
CA LYS A 25 -8.02 -1.89 -7.65
C LYS A 25 -6.68 -1.67 -8.36
N GLU A 26 -6.01 -0.56 -8.10
CA GLU A 26 -4.76 -0.24 -8.80
C GLU A 26 -3.55 -1.00 -8.23
N PRO A 27 -3.39 -1.18 -6.90
CA PRO A 27 -2.35 -2.05 -6.34
C PRO A 27 -2.35 -3.47 -6.89
N MET A 28 -3.53 -4.04 -7.16
CA MET A 28 -3.64 -5.35 -7.81
C MET A 28 -3.04 -5.39 -9.24
N GLU A 29 -2.97 -4.25 -9.93
CA GLU A 29 -2.41 -4.16 -11.29
C GLU A 29 -0.89 -4.01 -11.27
N PHE A 30 -0.35 -3.24 -10.31
CA PHE A 30 1.08 -2.90 -10.31
C PHE A 30 1.96 -3.75 -9.40
N LEU A 31 1.39 -4.54 -8.49
CA LEU A 31 2.16 -5.43 -7.64
C LEU A 31 2.68 -6.64 -8.41
N ALA A 32 3.96 -6.94 -8.23
CA ALA A 32 4.58 -8.15 -8.76
C ALA A 32 4.24 -9.38 -7.89
N ASP A 33 4.10 -9.20 -6.58
CA ASP A 33 3.65 -10.23 -5.64
C ASP A 33 2.34 -9.83 -4.96
N THR A 34 1.26 -10.55 -5.28
CA THR A 34 -0.05 -10.32 -4.67
C THR A 34 -0.13 -10.80 -3.22
N GLU A 35 0.78 -11.67 -2.76
CA GLU A 35 0.84 -12.09 -1.35
C GLU A 35 1.25 -10.93 -0.45
N TYR A 36 2.04 -9.99 -0.98
CA TYR A 36 2.41 -8.75 -0.29
C TYR A 36 1.21 -7.89 0.11
N LEU A 37 0.11 -7.90 -0.67
CA LEU A 37 -1.12 -7.19 -0.24
C LEU A 37 -1.61 -7.71 1.09
N PHE A 38 -1.55 -9.01 1.34
CA PHE A 38 -1.95 -9.54 2.64
C PHE A 38 -1.01 -9.06 3.74
N TYR A 39 0.29 -8.91 3.47
CA TYR A 39 1.22 -8.33 4.44
C TYR A 39 0.85 -6.88 4.79
N VAL A 40 0.60 -6.02 3.80
CA VAL A 40 0.19 -4.62 4.03
C VAL A 40 -1.18 -4.57 4.74
N LEU A 41 -2.13 -5.37 4.28
CA LEU A 41 -3.46 -5.49 4.88
C LEU A 41 -3.44 -6.08 6.30
N LYS A 42 -2.37 -6.73 6.73
CA LYS A 42 -2.23 -7.16 8.14
C LYS A 42 -2.30 -5.98 9.11
N TRP A 43 -1.88 -4.80 8.65
CA TRP A 43 -1.89 -3.58 9.43
C TRP A 43 -3.20 -2.81 9.36
N ILE A 44 -4.15 -3.24 8.52
CA ILE A 44 -5.44 -2.55 8.31
C ILE A 44 -6.32 -2.50 9.58
N LEU A 45 -6.05 -3.35 10.57
CA LEU A 45 -6.74 -3.34 11.86
C LEU A 45 -6.04 -2.45 12.91
N LYS A 46 -4.85 -1.93 12.59
CA LYS A 46 -3.98 -1.18 13.52
C LYS A 46 -3.71 0.24 13.07
N TYR A 47 -3.62 0.46 11.77
CA TYR A 47 -3.34 1.75 11.16
C TYR A 47 -4.30 1.95 9.98
N ASP A 48 -4.97 3.09 9.97
CA ASP A 48 -5.71 3.53 8.80
C ASP A 48 -4.70 3.97 7.73
N PHE A 49 -4.90 3.51 6.51
CA PHE A 49 -4.26 4.10 5.33
C PHE A 49 -5.30 4.91 4.57
N ASP A 50 -4.88 6.03 4.00
CA ASP A 50 -5.70 6.88 3.12
C ASP A 50 -5.50 6.51 1.64
N ASP A 51 -4.30 6.05 1.29
CA ASP A 51 -3.89 5.61 -0.03
C ASP A 51 -3.03 4.32 0.07
N LEU A 52 -3.63 3.19 -0.32
CA LEU A 52 -2.93 1.90 -0.31
C LEU A 52 -1.79 1.87 -1.32
N GLY A 53 -1.96 2.54 -2.46
CA GLY A 53 -0.93 2.58 -3.49
C GLY A 53 0.32 3.32 -3.02
N TYR A 54 0.12 4.42 -2.31
CA TYR A 54 1.21 5.13 -1.65
C TYR A 54 1.87 4.29 -0.56
N ALA A 55 1.11 3.56 0.26
CA ALA A 55 1.68 2.71 1.30
C ALA A 55 2.63 1.64 0.72
N VAL A 56 2.25 1.01 -0.39
CA VAL A 56 3.12 0.05 -1.10
C VAL A 56 4.36 0.76 -1.65
N TYR A 57 4.19 1.91 -2.32
CA TYR A 57 5.29 2.70 -2.87
C TYR A 57 6.31 3.10 -1.80
N PHE A 58 5.83 3.66 -0.69
CA PHE A 58 6.65 4.09 0.44
C PHE A 58 7.46 2.93 1.01
N GLN A 59 6.82 1.78 1.27
CA GLN A 59 7.50 0.60 1.82
C GLN A 59 8.55 0.04 0.85
N THR A 60 8.26 0.03 -0.45
CA THR A 60 9.20 -0.47 -1.46
C THR A 60 10.49 0.37 -1.50
N ILE A 61 10.40 1.67 -1.24
CA ILE A 61 11.56 2.58 -1.19
C ILE A 61 12.28 2.54 0.16
N MET A 62 11.53 2.46 1.26
CA MET A 62 12.11 2.52 2.61
C MET A 62 12.76 1.22 3.07
N ASP A 63 12.32 0.08 2.54
CA ASP A 63 12.85 -1.24 2.93
C ASP A 63 13.11 -2.15 1.71
N PRO A 64 14.05 -1.76 0.81
CA PRO A 64 14.34 -2.52 -0.40
C PRO A 64 15.06 -3.86 -0.11
N GLU A 65 15.71 -4.00 1.04
CA GLU A 65 16.44 -5.22 1.42
C GLU A 65 15.53 -6.32 1.99
N MET A 66 14.31 -5.97 2.42
CA MET A 66 13.35 -6.93 2.97
C MET A 66 12.83 -7.92 1.93
N TRP A 67 12.94 -7.63 0.62
CA TRP A 67 12.35 -8.42 -0.45
C TRP A 67 13.41 -8.92 -1.43
N SER A 68 13.43 -10.24 -1.68
CA SER A 68 14.33 -10.84 -2.68
C SER A 68 13.92 -10.54 -4.12
N GLU A 69 12.68 -10.11 -4.32
CA GLU A 69 12.11 -9.73 -5.62
C GLU A 69 11.45 -8.33 -5.51
N PRO A 70 11.42 -7.54 -6.60
CA PRO A 70 10.75 -6.25 -6.60
C PRO A 70 9.26 -6.39 -6.25
N LEU A 71 8.75 -5.54 -5.36
CA LEU A 71 7.31 -5.53 -5.01
C LEU A 71 6.43 -4.93 -6.12
N ILE A 72 6.99 -3.98 -6.87
CA ILE A 72 6.30 -3.24 -7.92
C ILE A 72 6.85 -3.71 -9.27
N LYS A 73 5.96 -3.97 -10.23
CA LYS A 73 6.32 -4.31 -11.60
C LYS A 73 7.05 -3.15 -12.28
N ASP A 74 8.07 -3.46 -13.07
CA ASP A 74 8.98 -2.46 -13.63
C ASP A 74 8.26 -1.37 -14.45
N GLU A 75 7.23 -1.73 -15.22
CA GLU A 75 6.47 -0.81 -16.05
C GLU A 75 5.66 0.23 -15.27
N TRP A 76 5.44 0.01 -13.97
CA TRP A 76 4.67 0.91 -13.11
C TRP A 76 5.53 1.93 -12.37
N TRP A 77 6.84 1.71 -12.26
CA TRP A 77 7.73 2.56 -11.48
C TRP A 77 7.63 4.04 -11.88
N THR A 78 7.73 4.36 -13.17
CA THR A 78 7.64 5.75 -13.64
C THR A 78 6.28 6.39 -13.34
N ILE A 79 5.20 5.60 -13.34
CA ILE A 79 3.85 6.10 -13.06
C ILE A 79 3.72 6.44 -11.57
N LEU A 80 4.18 5.55 -10.70
CA LEU A 80 4.08 5.71 -9.26
C LEU A 80 5.04 6.77 -8.74
N ASP A 81 6.27 6.82 -9.24
CA ASP A 81 7.27 7.85 -8.90
C ASP A 81 6.72 9.24 -9.22
N LYS A 82 6.23 9.46 -10.45
CA LYS A 82 5.60 10.74 -10.83
C LYS A 82 4.44 11.14 -9.92
N ARG A 83 3.71 10.17 -9.37
CA ARG A 83 2.53 10.42 -8.54
C ARG A 83 2.89 10.69 -7.08
N TYR A 84 3.87 9.97 -6.54
CA TYR A 84 4.10 9.87 -5.10
C TYR A 84 5.42 10.43 -4.62
N GLN A 85 6.38 10.69 -5.52
CA GLN A 85 7.71 11.16 -5.15
C GLN A 85 7.68 12.46 -4.34
N GLU A 86 6.82 13.43 -4.67
CA GLU A 86 6.71 14.67 -3.90
C GLU A 86 6.19 14.42 -2.48
N ARG A 87 5.11 13.65 -2.35
CA ARG A 87 4.57 13.25 -1.04
C ARG A 87 5.62 12.52 -0.20
N PHE A 88 6.33 11.58 -0.82
CA PHE A 88 7.41 10.84 -0.17
C PHE A 88 8.50 11.76 0.38
N HIS A 89 9.00 12.71 -0.41
CA HIS A 89 10.03 13.64 0.07
C HIS A 89 9.54 14.51 1.23
N ASN A 90 8.28 14.93 1.21
CA ASN A 90 7.70 15.71 2.30
C ASN A 90 7.61 14.86 3.59
N ASP A 91 7.04 13.66 3.52
CA ASP A 91 6.90 12.76 4.66
C ASP A 91 8.27 12.42 5.29
N ILE A 92 9.28 12.13 4.47
CA ILE A 92 10.64 11.84 4.97
C ILE A 92 11.30 13.07 5.60
N SER A 93 11.09 14.26 5.02
CA SER A 93 11.63 15.49 5.59
C SER A 93 11.03 15.78 6.97
N GLU A 94 9.72 15.56 7.13
CA GLU A 94 9.03 15.70 8.42
C GLU A 94 9.57 14.71 9.47
N MET A 95 9.82 13.45 9.09
CA MET A 95 10.40 12.44 10.00
C MET A 95 11.82 12.78 10.48
N HIS A 96 12.57 13.61 9.76
CA HIS A 96 13.92 14.04 10.13
C HIS A 96 13.94 15.33 10.97
N HIS A 97 12.79 15.97 11.19
CA HIS A 97 12.65 17.17 12.00
C HIS A 97 12.15 16.92 13.42
N ASP A 98 11.88 15.65 13.77
CA ASP A 98 11.60 15.14 15.12
C ASP A 98 12.83 14.43 15.74
#